data_AF-A0A8C1GVQ2-F1
#
_entry.id   AF-A0A8C1GVQ2-F1
#
_cell.length_a   1.000
_cell.length_b   1.000
_cell.length_c   1.000
_cell.angle_alpha   90.00
_cell.angle_beta   90.00
_cell.angle_gamma   90.00
#
_symmetry.space_group_name_H-M   'P 1'
#
loop_
_entity.id
_entity.type
_entity.pdbx_description
1 polymer ?
#
loop_
_entity_poly.entity_id
_entity_poly.type
_entity_poly.pdbx_seq_one_letter_code
_entity_poly.pdbx_strand_id
1 'polypeptide(L)'
;MYSFMGGGLFCAIIGNILIVVSTATDYWMQYRLSGSYAHQGLWRYCMANKCYMQTASIAYWNATRAFMILSGMACFAGIMAGILSFTNFSAFERFSRSFAAGILFFISTLFVLLAMVIYTGVTLSFLGKRFGDWRFSWSYILGWVAMLMTFFAGIFYMCAHRMYESRRVVGSR
;
A
#
# COMPACT_ATOMS: atom_id res chain seq x y z
N MET A 1 -23.68 8.71 5.33
CA MET A 1 -22.92 7.61 5.97
C MET A 1 -22.51 6.57 4.95
N TYR A 2 -23.46 5.93 4.26
CA TYR A 2 -23.15 4.90 3.26
C TYR A 2 -22.25 5.39 2.11
N SER A 3 -22.41 6.63 1.64
CA SER A 3 -21.57 7.19 0.55
C SER A 3 -20.09 7.34 0.93
N PHE A 4 -19.78 7.77 2.16
CA PHE A 4 -18.40 7.90 2.63
C PHE A 4 -17.74 6.54 2.87
N MET A 5 -18.46 5.60 3.48
CA MET A 5 -17.95 4.25 3.70
C MET A 5 -17.76 3.51 2.36
N GLY A 6 -18.65 3.70 1.39
CA GLY A 6 -18.53 3.13 0.05
C GLY A 6 -17.33 3.69 -0.72
N GLY A 7 -17.13 5.02 -0.67
CA GLY A 7 -15.95 5.66 -1.26
C GLY A 7 -14.64 5.18 -0.62
N GLY A 8 -14.61 5.06 0.71
CA GLY A 8 -13.47 4.50 1.44
C GLY A 8 -13.17 3.06 1.04
N LEU A 9 -14.19 2.21 0.91
CA LEU A 9 -14.04 0.81 0.51
C LEU A 9 -13.51 0.69 -0.93
N PHE A 10 -14.01 1.52 -1.85
CA PHE A 10 -13.53 1.58 -3.23
C PHE A 10 -12.04 1.96 -3.29
N CYS A 11 -11.64 3.03 -2.57
CA CYS A 11 -10.24 3.42 -2.46
C CYS A 11 -9.38 2.30 -1.85
N ALA A 12 -9.86 1.61 -0.82
CA ALA A 12 -9.14 0.52 -0.19
C ALA A 12 -8.94 -0.68 -1.14
N ILE A 13 -9.97 -1.08 -1.89
CA ILE A 13 -9.88 -2.18 -2.85
C ILE A 13 -8.88 -1.86 -3.95
N ILE A 14 -8.96 -0.66 -4.55
CA ILE A 14 -8.00 -0.23 -5.57
C ILE A 14 -6.59 -0.16 -4.95
N GLY A 15 -6.45 0.43 -3.78
CA GLY A 15 -5.18 0.52 -3.06
C GLY A 15 -4.55 -0.87 -2.83
N ASN A 16 -5.34 -1.85 -2.40
CA ASN A 16 -4.86 -3.21 -2.17
C ASN A 16 -4.41 -3.90 -3.48
N ILE A 17 -5.17 -3.74 -4.56
CA ILE A 17 -4.77 -4.27 -5.88
C ILE A 17 -3.45 -3.63 -6.32
N LEU A 18 -3.31 -2.31 -6.17
CA LEU A 18 -2.09 -1.59 -6.52
C LEU A 18 -0.90 -2.02 -5.65
N ILE A 19 -1.08 -2.28 -4.35
CA ILE A 19 -0.04 -2.84 -3.47
C ILE A 19 0.41 -4.20 -4.00
N VAL A 20 -0.52 -5.10 -4.31
CA VAL A 20 -0.21 -6.45 -4.81
C VAL A 20 0.52 -6.38 -6.16
N VAL A 21 0.00 -5.60 -7.10
CA VAL A 21 0.61 -5.41 -8.43
C VAL A 21 2.01 -4.80 -8.29
N SER A 22 2.16 -3.74 -7.49
CA SER A 22 3.46 -3.14 -7.21
C SER A 22 4.42 -4.19 -6.63
N THR A 23 4.00 -4.97 -5.64
CA THR A 23 4.85 -5.99 -4.98
C THR A 23 5.26 -7.14 -5.90
N ALA A 24 4.35 -7.59 -6.77
CA ALA A 24 4.56 -8.79 -7.59
C ALA A 24 5.31 -8.51 -8.90
N THR A 25 5.34 -7.26 -9.36
CA THR A 25 5.86 -6.91 -10.68
C THR A 25 7.34 -6.56 -10.66
N ASP A 26 8.03 -6.89 -11.75
CA ASP A 26 9.49 -6.79 -11.85
C ASP A 26 9.99 -5.43 -12.38
N TYR A 27 9.19 -4.37 -12.22
CA TYR A 27 9.38 -3.07 -12.86
C TYR A 27 9.42 -1.91 -11.86
N TRP A 28 10.16 -2.07 -10.76
CA TRP A 28 10.41 -0.99 -9.79
C TRP A 28 11.46 0.00 -10.28
N MET A 29 12.53 -0.53 -10.86
CA MET A 29 13.63 0.24 -11.39
C MET A 29 14.05 -0.29 -12.75
N GLN A 30 14.39 0.63 -13.65
CA GLN A 30 14.99 0.32 -14.95
C GLN A 30 16.37 0.94 -15.00
N TYR A 31 17.34 0.21 -15.54
CA TYR A 31 18.69 0.70 -15.77
C TYR A 31 19.26 0.09 -17.05
N ARG A 32 20.28 0.73 -17.62
CA ARG A 32 21.05 0.16 -18.73
C ARG A 32 22.37 -0.40 -18.22
N LEU A 33 22.67 -1.64 -18.61
CA LEU A 33 23.95 -2.30 -18.35
C LEU A 33 24.58 -2.68 -19.69
N SER A 34 25.73 -2.10 -20.02
CA SER A 34 26.41 -2.28 -21.33
C SER A 34 25.47 -2.16 -22.53
N GLY A 35 24.63 -1.11 -22.55
CA GLY A 35 23.68 -0.82 -23.64
C GLY A 35 22.39 -1.66 -23.64
N SER A 36 22.35 -2.77 -22.90
CA SER A 36 21.17 -3.64 -22.79
C SER A 36 20.20 -3.14 -21.72
N TYR A 37 18.90 -3.20 -22.03
CA TYR A 37 17.84 -2.85 -21.07
C TYR A 37 17.74 -3.91 -19.97
N ALA A 38 17.75 -3.44 -18.72
CA ALA A 38 17.55 -4.23 -17.53
C ALA A 38 16.43 -3.63 -16.68
N HIS A 39 15.60 -4.48 -16.10
CA HIS A 39 14.57 -4.06 -15.15
C HIS A 39 14.65 -4.93 -13.89
N GLN A 40 14.33 -4.30 -12.77
CA GLN A 40 14.46 -4.88 -11.45
C GLN A 40 13.20 -4.64 -10.64
N GLY A 41 12.64 -5.72 -10.11
CA GLY A 41 11.59 -5.72 -9.10
C GLY A 41 12.13 -6.03 -7.72
N LEU A 42 11.18 -6.30 -6.81
CA LEU A 42 11.50 -6.75 -5.46
C LEU A 42 12.04 -8.18 -5.44
N TRP A 43 11.51 -9.07 -6.27
CA TRP A 43 11.78 -10.52 -6.20
C TRP A 43 12.79 -10.97 -7.24
N ARG A 44 12.68 -10.40 -8.44
CA ARG A 44 13.47 -10.78 -9.60
C ARG A 44 14.04 -9.55 -10.28
N TYR A 45 15.14 -9.76 -10.98
CA TYR A 45 15.65 -8.81 -11.95
C TYR A 45 15.80 -9.53 -13.28
N CYS A 46 15.54 -8.83 -14.38
CA CYS A 46 15.68 -9.38 -15.70
C CYS A 46 16.63 -8.51 -16.54
N MET A 47 17.52 -9.18 -17.26
CA MET A 47 18.46 -8.58 -18.19
C MET A 47 18.46 -9.37 -19.48
N ALA A 48 18.39 -8.69 -20.63
CA ALA A 48 18.46 -9.32 -21.96
C ALA A 48 17.54 -10.56 -22.11
N ASN A 49 16.25 -10.40 -21.76
CA ASN A 49 15.22 -11.45 -21.77
C ASN A 49 15.45 -12.67 -20.85
N LYS A 50 16.43 -12.62 -19.94
CA LYS A 50 16.62 -13.63 -18.90
C LYS A 50 16.31 -13.03 -17.53
N CYS A 51 15.47 -13.73 -16.76
CA CYS A 51 15.10 -13.33 -15.42
C CYS A 51 15.82 -14.19 -14.39
N TYR A 52 16.38 -13.52 -13.39
CA TYR A 52 17.14 -14.13 -12.31
C TYR A 52 16.48 -13.78 -10.98
N MET A 53 16.50 -14.72 -10.04
CA MET A 53 16.05 -14.47 -8.67
C MET A 53 17.05 -13.56 -7.97
N GLN A 54 16.53 -12.55 -7.27
CA GLN A 54 17.35 -11.69 -6.43
C GLN A 54 17.73 -12.46 -5.14
N THR A 55 18.79 -13.27 -5.22
CA THR A 55 19.30 -14.13 -4.13
C THR A 55 20.20 -13.40 -3.14
N ALA A 56 20.68 -12.20 -3.48
CA ALA A 56 21.40 -11.36 -2.54
C ALA A 56 20.41 -10.82 -1.48
N SER A 57 20.46 -11.41 -0.28
CA SER A 57 19.68 -11.02 0.90
C SER A 57 20.22 -9.72 1.53
N ILE A 58 20.24 -8.64 0.75
CA ILE A 58 20.60 -7.33 1.29
C ILE A 58 19.45 -6.88 2.19
N ALA A 59 19.75 -6.49 3.43
CA ALA A 59 18.77 -6.21 4.47
C ALA A 59 17.61 -5.29 4.03
N TYR A 60 17.90 -4.29 3.18
CA TYR A 60 16.88 -3.36 2.68
C TYR A 60 15.83 -4.03 1.76
N TRP A 61 16.20 -5.02 0.96
CA TRP A 61 15.24 -5.74 0.11
C TRP A 61 14.26 -6.53 0.96
N ASN A 62 14.79 -7.23 1.98
CA ASN A 62 13.97 -7.99 2.90
C ASN A 62 13.03 -7.08 3.70
N ALA A 63 13.52 -5.92 4.16
CA ALA A 63 12.69 -4.92 4.82
C ALA A 63 11.58 -4.41 3.90
N THR A 64 11.91 -4.01 2.67
CA THR A 64 10.93 -3.49 1.70
C THR A 64 9.86 -4.55 1.37
N ARG A 65 10.27 -5.80 1.12
CA ARG A 65 9.35 -6.93 0.89
C ARG A 65 8.42 -7.16 2.09
N ALA A 66 8.98 -7.19 3.31
CA ALA A 66 8.21 -7.39 4.52
C ALA A 66 7.17 -6.28 4.72
N PHE A 67 7.56 -5.02 4.58
CA PHE A 67 6.63 -3.89 4.73
C PHE A 67 5.54 -3.85 3.65
N MET A 68 5.85 -4.17 2.40
CA MET A 68 4.83 -4.28 1.34
C MET A 68 3.81 -5.39 1.66
N ILE A 69 4.26 -6.56 2.12
CA ILE A 69 3.38 -7.68 2.50
C ILE A 69 2.54 -7.33 3.73
N LEU A 70 3.15 -6.79 4.79
CA LEU A 70 2.46 -6.34 5.99
C LEU A 70 1.40 -5.28 5.65
N SER A 71 1.71 -4.37 4.73
CA SER A 71 0.76 -3.38 4.26
C SER A 71 -0.43 -4.01 3.54
N GLY A 72 -0.18 -4.95 2.62
CA GLY A 72 -1.25 -5.66 1.91
C GLY A 72 -2.15 -6.45 2.87
N MET A 73 -1.57 -7.14 3.86
CA MET A 73 -2.34 -7.86 4.88
C MET A 73 -3.18 -6.91 5.74
N ALA A 74 -2.61 -5.78 6.19
CA ALA A 74 -3.34 -4.78 6.94
C ALA A 74 -4.47 -4.13 6.12
N CYS A 75 -4.23 -3.85 4.85
CA CYS A 75 -5.24 -3.31 3.93
C CYS A 75 -6.39 -4.32 3.74
N PHE A 76 -6.06 -5.58 3.48
CA PHE A 76 -7.04 -6.65 3.32
C PHE A 76 -7.88 -6.85 4.60
N ALA A 77 -7.25 -6.86 5.78
CA ALA A 77 -7.96 -6.92 7.06
C ALA A 77 -8.89 -5.70 7.24
N GLY A 78 -8.43 -4.50 6.85
CA GLY A 78 -9.24 -3.28 6.85
C GLY A 78 -10.46 -3.35 5.92
N ILE A 79 -10.29 -3.91 4.71
CA ILE A 79 -11.39 -4.17 3.77
C ILE A 79 -12.42 -5.13 4.38
N MET A 80 -11.95 -6.23 4.98
CA MET A 80 -12.83 -7.20 5.63
C MET A 80 -13.63 -6.57 6.78
N ALA A 81 -12.96 -5.82 7.67
CA ALA A 81 -13.61 -5.07 8.73
C ALA A 81 -14.59 -4.01 8.18
N GLY A 82 -14.25 -3.38 7.06
CA GLY A 82 -15.08 -2.44 6.34
C GLY A 82 -16.36 -3.07 5.78
N ILE A 83 -16.27 -4.24 5.13
CA ILE A 83 -17.40 -5.01 4.59
C ILE A 83 -18.29 -5.55 5.71
N LEU A 84 -17.67 -6.12 6.75
CA LEU A 84 -18.38 -6.59 7.96
C LEU A 84 -19.13 -5.46 8.67
N SER A 85 -18.63 -4.23 8.56
CA SER A 85 -19.40 -3.07 8.99
C SER A 85 -20.68 -2.96 8.17
N PHE A 86 -20.69 -3.14 6.84
CA PHE A 86 -21.92 -3.05 6.02
C PHE A 86 -23.01 -4.06 6.41
N THR A 87 -22.64 -5.31 6.66
CA THR A 87 -23.55 -6.39 7.04
C THR A 87 -24.07 -6.19 8.46
N ASN A 88 -25.38 -5.97 8.62
CA ASN A 88 -26.03 -5.66 9.89
C ASN A 88 -26.00 -6.83 10.90
N PHE A 89 -24.89 -6.99 11.62
CA PHE A 89 -24.88 -7.67 12.93
C PHE A 89 -24.63 -6.62 14.00
N SER A 90 -25.69 -6.36 14.80
CA SER A 90 -25.75 -5.56 16.04
C SER A 90 -25.04 -4.18 16.03
N ALA A 91 -25.81 -3.10 16.15
CA ALA A 91 -25.35 -1.71 16.12
C ALA A 91 -24.24 -1.34 17.14
N PHE A 92 -24.02 -2.16 18.17
CA PHE A 92 -22.95 -1.99 19.16
C PHE A 92 -21.59 -2.53 18.68
N GLU A 93 -21.57 -3.57 17.84
CA GLU A 93 -20.37 -4.16 17.23
C GLU A 93 -19.89 -3.35 15.99
N ARG A 94 -20.81 -2.68 15.31
CA ARG A 94 -20.52 -1.90 14.09
C ARG A 94 -19.63 -0.67 14.36
N PHE A 95 -19.65 -0.16 15.59
CA PHE A 95 -18.88 1.00 16.06
C PHE A 95 -17.37 0.69 16.16
N SER A 96 -17.00 -0.41 16.81
CA SER A 96 -15.60 -0.83 16.95
C SER A 96 -14.98 -1.22 15.59
N ARG A 97 -15.76 -1.87 14.73
CA ARG A 97 -15.28 -2.40 13.44
C ARG A 97 -14.96 -1.31 12.41
N SER A 98 -15.76 -0.24 12.34
CA SER A 98 -15.53 0.85 11.38
C SER A 98 -14.31 1.71 11.76
N PHE A 99 -14.13 1.95 13.06
CA PHE A 99 -12.95 2.62 13.60
C PHE A 99 -11.70 1.76 13.43
N ALA A 100 -11.79 0.47 13.74
CA ALA A 100 -10.71 -0.50 13.51
C ALA A 100 -10.31 -0.57 12.02
N ALA A 101 -11.27 -0.57 11.09
CA ALA A 101 -10.99 -0.54 9.66
C ALA A 101 -10.19 0.72 9.26
N GLY A 102 -10.59 1.89 9.76
CA GLY A 102 -9.85 3.15 9.55
C GLY A 102 -8.40 3.07 10.05
N ILE A 103 -8.18 2.57 11.28
CA ILE A 103 -6.84 2.39 11.85
C ILE A 103 -6.01 1.42 10.99
N LEU A 104 -6.58 0.29 10.56
CA LEU A 104 -5.90 -0.68 9.71
C LEU A 104 -5.46 -0.07 8.38
N PHE A 105 -6.26 0.82 7.78
CA PHE A 105 -5.87 1.55 6.57
C PHE A 105 -4.72 2.53 6.82
N PHE A 106 -4.69 3.23 7.96
CA PHE A 106 -3.54 4.06 8.32
C PHE A 106 -2.29 3.23 8.58
N ILE A 107 -2.40 2.09 9.27
CA ILE A 107 -1.28 1.15 9.48
C ILE A 107 -0.75 0.66 8.12
N SER A 108 -1.64 0.26 7.21
CA SER A 108 -1.27 -0.12 5.85
C SER A 108 -0.54 1.03 5.13
N THR A 109 -1.04 2.25 5.23
CA THR A 109 -0.41 3.45 4.64
C THR A 109 1.00 3.65 5.18
N LEU A 110 1.19 3.56 6.50
CA LEU A 110 2.50 3.70 7.14
C LEU A 110 3.48 2.64 6.67
N PHE A 111 3.05 1.38 6.55
CA PHE A 111 3.90 0.32 6.02
C PHE A 111 4.27 0.50 4.55
N VAL A 112 3.34 0.94 3.68
CA VAL A 112 3.71 1.28 2.29
C VAL A 112 4.70 2.43 2.29
N LEU A 113 4.43 3.50 3.03
CA LEU A 113 5.31 4.67 3.10
C LEU A 113 6.73 4.27 3.53
N LEU A 114 6.87 3.46 4.58
CA LEU A 114 8.16 2.92 5.02
C LEU A 114 8.86 2.12 3.92
N ALA A 115 8.14 1.21 3.25
CA ALA A 115 8.71 0.43 2.16
C ALA A 115 9.23 1.33 1.03
N MET A 116 8.43 2.32 0.62
CA MET A 116 8.77 3.25 -0.46
C MET A 116 9.96 4.13 -0.07
N VAL A 117 9.98 4.68 1.14
CA VAL A 117 11.06 5.56 1.60
C VAL A 117 12.37 4.79 1.75
N ILE A 118 12.36 3.58 2.32
CA ILE A 118 13.55 2.73 2.43
C ILE A 118 14.10 2.41 1.04
N TYR A 119 13.24 1.98 0.11
CA TYR A 119 13.65 1.68 -1.25
C TYR A 119 14.24 2.90 -1.96
N THR A 120 13.59 4.05 -1.83
CA THR A 120 14.02 5.31 -2.46
C THR A 120 15.35 5.79 -1.90
N GLY A 121 15.49 5.81 -0.58
CA GLY A 121 16.71 6.27 0.10
C GLY A 121 17.93 5.43 -0.25
N VAL A 122 17.78 4.10 -0.28
CA VAL A 122 18.87 3.20 -0.69
C VAL A 122 19.18 3.33 -2.18
N THR A 123 18.16 3.45 -3.03
CA THR A 123 18.35 3.60 -4.47
C THR A 123 19.11 4.89 -4.79
N LEU A 124 18.72 6.01 -4.18
CA LEU A 124 19.40 7.29 -4.39
C LEU A 124 20.83 7.30 -3.84
N SER A 125 21.07 6.69 -2.67
CA SER A 125 22.38 6.71 -2.02
C SER A 125 23.41 5.77 -2.68
N PHE A 126 22.99 4.61 -3.17
CA PHE A 126 23.87 3.60 -3.75
C PHE A 126 23.82 3.55 -5.28
N LEU A 127 22.62 3.41 -5.85
CA LEU A 127 22.44 3.17 -7.29
C LEU A 127 22.65 4.46 -8.09
N GLY A 128 22.23 5.60 -7.52
CA GLY A 128 22.46 6.94 -8.05
C GLY A 128 23.93 7.28 -8.32
N LYS A 129 24.85 6.70 -7.55
CA LYS A 129 26.30 6.93 -7.70
C LYS A 129 26.98 5.91 -8.61
N ARG A 130 26.34 4.76 -8.86
CA ARG A 130 26.96 3.60 -9.52
C ARG A 130 26.52 3.41 -10.97
N PHE A 131 25.32 3.86 -11.32
CA PHE A 131 24.76 3.75 -12.67
C PHE A 131 24.48 5.15 -13.22
N GLY A 132 24.95 5.44 -14.44
CA GLY A 132 24.71 6.73 -15.11
C GLY A 132 23.28 6.88 -15.64
N ASP A 133 22.72 5.78 -16.16
CA ASP A 133 21.39 5.75 -16.78
C ASP A 133 20.43 4.81 -16.02
N TRP A 134 19.84 5.31 -14.93
CA TRP A 134 18.79 4.60 -14.18
C TRP A 134 17.56 5.47 -13.95
N ARG A 135 16.38 4.85 -13.90
CA ARG A 135 15.10 5.52 -13.62
C ARG A 135 14.17 4.63 -12.81
N PHE A 136 13.35 5.25 -11.97
CA PHE A 136 12.20 4.57 -11.38
C PHE A 136 11.19 4.20 -12.46
N SER A 137 10.54 3.05 -12.29
CA SER A 137 9.60 2.49 -13.26
C SER A 137 8.18 2.44 -12.68
N TRP A 138 7.21 2.01 -13.49
CA TRP A 138 5.79 2.14 -13.19
C TRP A 138 5.36 1.42 -11.91
N SER A 139 5.93 0.26 -11.56
CA SER A 139 5.55 -0.46 -10.33
C SER A 139 5.85 0.35 -9.07
N TYR A 140 6.93 1.13 -9.09
CA TYR A 140 7.28 2.04 -8.00
C TYR A 140 6.26 3.21 -7.91
N ILE A 141 5.85 3.75 -9.06
CA ILE A 141 4.81 4.79 -9.10
C ILE A 141 3.47 4.24 -8.56
N LEU A 142 3.10 3.01 -8.92
CA LEU A 142 1.90 2.36 -8.38
C LEU A 142 1.96 2.20 -6.86
N GLY A 143 3.13 1.94 -6.27
CA GLY A 143 3.28 1.89 -4.81
C GLY A 143 2.94 3.22 -4.13
N TRP A 144 3.39 4.35 -4.69
CA TRP A 144 3.03 5.68 -4.18
C TRP A 144 1.55 6.01 -4.38
N VAL A 145 0.98 5.65 -5.53
CA VAL A 145 -0.46 5.82 -5.77
C VAL A 145 -1.27 4.97 -4.80
N ALA A 146 -0.83 3.74 -4.53
CA ALA A 146 -1.49 2.85 -3.57
C ALA A 146 -1.47 3.43 -2.14
N MET A 147 -0.34 4.01 -1.72
CA MET A 147 -0.22 4.71 -0.44
C MET A 147 -1.25 5.85 -0.32
N LEU A 148 -1.42 6.67 -1.37
CA LEU A 148 -2.43 7.74 -1.35
C LEU A 148 -3.85 7.17 -1.27
N MET A 149 -4.14 6.10 -2.01
CA MET A 149 -5.45 5.44 -2.00
C MET A 149 -5.79 4.86 -0.64
N THR A 150 -4.85 4.17 0.03
CA THR A 150 -5.06 3.64 1.38
C THR A 150 -5.16 4.74 2.43
N PHE A 151 -4.44 5.86 2.27
CA PHE A 151 -4.57 7.03 3.13
C PHE A 151 -5.95 7.68 3.04
N PHE A 152 -6.45 7.93 1.82
CA PHE A 152 -7.79 8.47 1.62
C PHE A 152 -8.88 7.52 2.12
N ALA A 153 -8.70 6.20 1.95
CA ALA A 153 -9.59 5.21 2.54
C ALA A 153 -9.68 5.36 4.06
N GLY A 154 -8.53 5.50 4.76
CA GLY A 154 -8.47 5.76 6.19
C GLY A 154 -9.23 7.04 6.59
N ILE A 155 -9.02 8.14 5.86
CA ILE A 155 -9.73 9.41 6.10
C ILE A 155 -11.24 9.23 5.95
N PHE A 156 -11.71 8.61 4.86
CA PHE A 156 -13.14 8.43 4.62
C PHE A 156 -13.81 7.59 5.72
N TYR A 157 -13.15 6.54 6.21
CA TYR A 157 -13.64 5.74 7.33
C TYR A 157 -13.66 6.52 8.65
N MET A 158 -12.64 7.35 8.91
CA MET A 158 -12.62 8.23 10.09
C MET A 158 -13.70 9.32 10.04
N CYS A 159 -13.91 9.96 8.89
CA CYS A 159 -14.99 10.93 8.71
C CYS A 159 -16.36 10.27 8.90
N ALA A 160 -16.57 9.07 8.35
CA ALA A 160 -17.80 8.32 8.54
C ALA A 160 -18.05 8.00 10.04
N HIS A 161 -16.98 7.65 10.77
CA HIS A 161 -17.03 7.44 12.22
C HIS A 161 -17.41 8.72 12.98
N ARG A 162 -16.76 9.85 12.68
CA ARG A 162 -17.05 11.13 13.36
C ARG A 162 -18.48 11.61 13.11
N MET A 163 -18.99 11.48 11.88
CA MET A 163 -20.38 11.82 11.57
C MET A 163 -21.38 10.95 12.34
N TYR A 164 -21.03 9.69 12.61
CA TYR A 164 -21.86 8.79 13.43
C TYR A 164 -21.86 9.19 14.90
N GLU A 165 -20.70 9.47 15.44
CA GLU A 165 -20.53 9.96 16.81
C GLU A 165 -21.36 11.23 17.05
N SER A 166 -21.31 12.21 16.15
CA SER A 166 -22.09 13.45 16.25
C SER A 166 -23.62 13.20 16.26
N ARG A 167 -24.13 12.29 15.42
CA ARG A 167 -25.57 11.96 15.42
C ARG A 167 -26.02 11.27 16.70
N ARG A 168 -25.18 10.40 17.27
CA ARG A 168 -25.51 9.70 18.52
C ARG A 168 -25.63 10.67 19.70
N VAL A 169 -24.77 11.68 19.76
CA VAL A 169 -24.82 12.73 20.79
C VAL A 169 -26.08 13.59 20.65
N VAL A 170 -26.49 13.92 19.43
CA VAL A 170 -27.71 14.71 19.17
C VAL A 170 -28.98 13.93 19.49
N GLY A 171 -29.06 12.64 19.15
CA GLY A 171 -30.24 11.81 19.42
C GLY A 171 -30.39 11.34 20.88
N SER A 172 -29.41 11.64 21.74
CA SER A 172 -29.46 11.35 23.18
C SER A 172 -29.89 12.56 24.02
N ARG A 173 -30.13 13.72 23.40
CA ARG A 173 -30.73 14.90 24.02
C ARG A 173 -32.18 15.03 23.57
#